data_AF-A0A959NJZ0-F1
#
_entry.id   AF-A0A959NJZ0-F1
#
_cell.length_a   1.000
_cell.length_b   1.000
_cell.length_c   1.000
_cell.angle_alpha   90.00
_cell.angle_beta   90.00
_cell.angle_gamma   90.00
#
_symmetry.space_group_name_H-M   'P 1'
#
loop_
_entity.id
_entity.type
_entity.pdbx_description
1 polymer ?
#
loop_
_entity_poly.entity_id
_entity_poly.type
_entity_poly.pdbx_seq_one_letter_code
_entity_poly.pdbx_strand_id
1 'polypeptide(L)'
;LVEPYLERASGKIEIRDYIPRLELLNVLSKMDFVLNINNNISTQQPSKLIDYHLTQRPILSIDSMNINKRAINQFLKGDYTNQYKINNVDQYRIENVCSSFLNLLD
;
A
#
# COMPACT_ATOMS: atom_id res chain seq x y z
N LEU A 1 -15.15 -0.23 -17.92
CA LEU A 1 -13.71 -0.20 -18.28
C LEU A 1 -12.94 -1.44 -17.77
N VAL A 2 -13.27 -2.01 -16.59
CA VAL A 2 -12.50 -3.13 -16.00
C VAL A 2 -13.06 -4.52 -16.36
N GLU A 3 -14.34 -4.61 -16.76
CA GLU A 3 -15.05 -5.87 -17.04
C GLU A 3 -14.30 -6.86 -17.95
N PRO A 4 -13.67 -6.45 -19.08
CA PRO A 4 -12.96 -7.41 -19.94
C PRO A 4 -11.78 -8.11 -19.24
N TYR A 5 -11.19 -7.46 -18.23
CA TYR A 5 -10.08 -8.02 -17.47
C TYR A 5 -10.56 -8.99 -16.38
N LEU A 6 -11.78 -8.83 -15.86
CA LEU A 6 -12.37 -9.74 -14.89
C LEU A 6 -12.67 -11.10 -15.52
N GLU A 7 -13.26 -11.10 -16.72
CA GLU A 7 -13.53 -12.32 -17.49
C GLU A 7 -12.24 -13.08 -17.78
N ARG A 8 -11.22 -12.36 -18.29
CA ARG A 8 -9.89 -12.94 -18.59
C ARG A 8 -9.18 -13.48 -17.35
N ALA A 9 -9.42 -12.90 -16.19
CA ALA A 9 -8.82 -13.33 -14.94
C ALA A 9 -9.46 -14.61 -14.37
N SER A 10 -10.59 -15.06 -14.91
CA SER A 10 -11.28 -16.30 -14.51
C SER A 10 -11.48 -16.41 -12.99
N GLY A 11 -12.02 -15.34 -12.39
CA GLY A 11 -12.31 -15.27 -10.95
C GLY A 11 -11.11 -14.95 -10.04
N LYS A 12 -9.91 -14.70 -10.60
CA LYS A 12 -8.72 -14.32 -9.82
C LYS A 12 -8.67 -12.84 -9.43
N ILE A 13 -9.56 -12.02 -10.00
CA ILE A 13 -9.71 -10.61 -9.67
C ILE A 13 -11.15 -10.41 -9.22
N GLU A 14 -11.31 -9.78 -8.05
CA GLU A 14 -12.59 -9.32 -7.53
C GLU A 14 -12.59 -7.79 -7.43
N ILE A 15 -13.75 -7.19 -7.67
CA ILE A 15 -14.00 -5.77 -7.36
C ILE A 15 -14.98 -5.76 -6.20
N ARG A 16 -14.64 -5.02 -5.15
CA ARG A 16 -15.47 -4.89 -3.95
C ARG A 16 -15.99 -3.48 -3.83
N ASP A 17 -17.19 -3.35 -3.25
CA ASP A 17 -17.75 -2.06 -2.90
C ASP A 17 -16.91 -1.35 -1.83
N TYR A 18 -17.11 -0.04 -1.72
CA TYR A 18 -16.47 0.76 -0.70
C TYR A 18 -16.83 0.27 0.70
N ILE A 19 -15.82 0.21 1.58
CA ILE A 19 -15.99 -0.05 3.01
C ILE A 19 -15.25 1.01 3.84
N PRO A 20 -15.68 1.28 5.09
CA PRO A 20 -15.00 2.20 5.98
C PRO A 20 -13.52 1.85 6.21
N ARG A 21 -12.68 2.86 6.44
CA ARG A 21 -11.22 2.70 6.60
C ARG A 21 -10.82 1.64 7.64
N LEU A 22 -11.47 1.62 8.81
CA LEU A 22 -11.14 0.66 9.87
C LEU A 22 -11.44 -0.79 9.44
N GLU A 23 -12.56 -1.00 8.75
CA GLU A 23 -12.92 -2.30 8.19
C GLU A 23 -11.95 -2.71 7.08
N LEU A 24 -11.57 -1.76 6.21
CA LEU A 24 -10.56 -1.97 5.17
C LEU A 24 -9.23 -2.41 5.78
N LEU A 25 -8.74 -1.74 6.83
CA LEU A 25 -7.49 -2.11 7.49
C LEU A 25 -7.56 -3.54 8.06
N ASN A 26 -8.68 -3.94 8.65
CA ASN A 26 -8.88 -5.31 9.12
C ASN A 26 -8.85 -6.32 7.96
N VAL A 27 -9.51 -6.03 6.83
CA VAL A 27 -9.47 -6.89 5.63
C VAL A 27 -8.04 -7.00 5.08
N LEU A 28 -7.36 -5.87 4.89
CA LEU A 28 -5.99 -5.83 4.37
C LEU A 28 -5.00 -6.55 5.31
N SER A 29 -5.22 -6.46 6.63
CA SER A 29 -4.42 -7.19 7.61
C SER A 29 -4.54 -8.71 7.49
N LYS A 30 -5.44 -9.25 6.68
CA LYS A 30 -5.59 -10.70 6.45
C LYS A 30 -4.98 -11.15 5.11
N MET A 31 -4.49 -10.23 4.29
CA MET A 31 -3.88 -10.53 3.00
C MET A 31 -2.42 -10.97 3.16
N ASP A 32 -1.91 -11.70 2.18
CA ASP A 32 -0.49 -12.10 2.14
C ASP A 32 0.44 -10.90 1.93
N PHE A 33 0.03 -9.96 1.08
CA PHE A 33 0.73 -8.70 0.81
C PHE A 33 -0.25 -7.66 0.25
N VAL A 34 0.18 -6.38 0.22
CA VAL A 34 -0.59 -5.27 -0.34
C VAL A 34 0.12 -4.64 -1.54
N LEU A 35 -0.65 -4.15 -2.52
CA LEU A 35 -0.15 -3.58 -3.77
C LEU A 35 -0.27 -2.05 -3.80
N ASN A 36 0.86 -1.38 -3.91
CA ASN A 36 0.94 0.04 -4.24
C ASN A 36 1.29 0.22 -5.72
N ILE A 37 0.43 0.91 -6.47
CA ILE A 37 0.68 1.28 -7.87
C ILE A 37 1.03 2.77 -7.85
N ASN A 38 2.30 3.10 -8.13
CA ASN A 38 2.78 4.47 -8.13
C ASN A 38 2.51 5.15 -9.48
N ASN A 39 2.13 6.42 -9.41
CA ASN A 39 1.84 7.29 -10.55
C ASN A 39 2.92 8.38 -10.75
N ASN A 40 4.10 8.22 -10.14
CA ASN A 40 5.27 9.11 -10.26
C ASN A 40 5.04 10.58 -9.83
N ILE A 41 4.02 10.85 -9.01
CA ILE A 41 3.80 12.17 -8.41
C ILE A 41 4.62 12.24 -7.12
N SER A 42 5.67 13.06 -7.14
CA SER A 42 6.77 13.07 -6.17
C SER A 42 6.50 13.81 -4.85
N THR A 43 5.34 14.46 -4.69
CA THR A 43 5.20 15.54 -3.69
C THR A 43 4.48 15.17 -2.40
N GLN A 44 3.84 14.00 -2.31
CA GLN A 44 3.15 13.58 -1.08
C GLN A 44 3.35 12.09 -0.86
N GLN A 45 3.77 11.68 0.35
CA GLN A 45 3.59 10.29 0.74
C GLN A 45 2.09 10.04 0.87
N PRO A 46 1.50 9.17 0.01
CA PRO A 46 0.07 8.96 0.04
C PRO A 46 -0.32 8.30 1.35
N SER A 47 -1.39 8.77 2.00
CA SER A 47 -1.95 8.21 3.25
C SER A 47 -2.18 6.69 3.18
N LYS A 48 -2.38 6.16 1.97
CA LYS A 48 -2.41 4.74 1.64
C LYS A 48 -1.18 3.96 2.11
N LEU A 49 0.04 4.52 2.02
CA LEU A 49 1.25 3.85 2.49
C LEU A 49 1.29 3.76 4.02
N ILE A 50 0.81 4.79 4.73
CA ILE A 50 0.68 4.75 6.18
C ILE A 50 -0.31 3.63 6.57
N ASP A 51 -1.46 3.56 5.89
CA ASP A 51 -2.44 2.49 6.11
C ASP A 51 -1.85 1.10 5.86
N TYR A 52 -1.08 0.93 4.78
CA TYR A 52 -0.40 -0.33 4.49
C TYR A 52 0.61 -0.71 5.56
N HIS A 53 1.36 0.27 6.08
CA HIS A 53 2.24 0.04 7.23
C HIS A 53 1.48 -0.48 8.44
N LEU A 54 0.32 0.11 8.76
CA LEU A 54 -0.51 -0.30 9.90
C LEU A 54 -1.01 -1.75 9.78
N THR A 55 -1.19 -2.27 8.56
CA THR A 55 -1.62 -3.66 8.34
C THR A 55 -0.53 -4.70 8.64
N GLN A 56 0.73 -4.27 8.81
CA GLN A 56 1.89 -5.13 9.01
C GLN A 56 2.07 -6.19 7.90
N ARG A 57 1.64 -5.87 6.68
CA ARG A 57 1.79 -6.73 5.51
C ARG A 57 2.90 -6.25 4.58
N PRO A 58 3.61 -7.17 3.91
CA PRO A 58 4.58 -6.82 2.89
C PRO A 58 3.96 -5.92 1.82
N ILE A 59 4.70 -4.88 1.42
CA ILE A 59 4.24 -3.91 0.42
C ILE A 59 4.95 -4.18 -0.89
N LEU A 60 4.21 -4.60 -1.92
CA LEU A 60 4.67 -4.60 -3.29
C LEU A 60 4.39 -3.23 -3.89
N SER A 61 5.43 -2.46 -4.20
CA SER A 61 5.28 -1.19 -4.92
C SER A 61 5.71 -1.34 -6.36
N ILE A 62 4.83 -1.04 -7.31
CA ILE A 62 5.11 -1.08 -8.75
C ILE A 62 5.01 0.32 -9.36
N ASP A 63 5.90 0.60 -10.32
CA ASP A 63 5.78 1.75 -11.21
C ASP A 63 4.89 1.35 -12.39
N SER A 64 3.83 2.11 -12.62
CA SER A 64 2.89 1.89 -13.73
C SER A 64 3.56 2.01 -15.10
N MET A 65 4.63 2.80 -15.23
CA MET A 65 5.41 2.98 -16.45
C MET A 65 6.54 1.95 -16.59
N ASN A 66 7.01 1.37 -15.48
CA ASN A 66 8.13 0.43 -15.47
C ASN A 66 7.88 -0.76 -14.53
N ILE A 67 7.09 -1.72 -15.01
CA ILE A 67 6.68 -2.89 -14.21
C ILE A 67 7.86 -3.85 -14.00
N ASN A 68 8.30 -4.00 -12.75
CA ASN A 68 9.29 -5.00 -12.36
C ASN A 68 8.64 -6.40 -12.19
N LYS A 69 8.58 -7.16 -13.28
CA LYS A 69 8.02 -8.53 -13.29
C LYS A 69 8.73 -9.49 -12.34
N ARG A 70 10.03 -9.30 -12.07
CA ARG A 70 10.79 -10.13 -11.14
C ARG A 70 10.26 -9.96 -9.73
N ALA A 71 10.07 -8.73 -9.28
CA ALA A 71 9.52 -8.45 -7.95
C ALA A 71 8.11 -9.03 -7.79
N ILE A 72 7.25 -8.89 -8.80
CA ILE A 72 5.90 -9.50 -8.80
C ILE A 72 5.98 -11.02 -8.62
N ASN A 73 6.82 -11.69 -9.40
CA ASN A 73 6.97 -13.14 -9.33
C ASN A 73 7.55 -13.63 -7.99
N GLN A 74 8.39 -12.83 -7.32
CA GLN A 74 8.88 -13.14 -5.97
C GLN A 74 7.74 -13.09 -4.96
N PHE A 75 6.96 -12.01 -4.97
CA PHE A 75 5.80 -11.85 -4.07
C PHE A 75 4.76 -12.95 -4.24
N LEU A 76 4.44 -13.34 -5.48
CA LEU A 76 3.52 -14.45 -5.77
C LEU A 76 4.03 -15.81 -5.27
N LYS A 77 5.33 -15.95 -5.01
CA LYS A 77 5.96 -17.15 -4.41
C LYS A 77 6.16 -17.03 -2.89
N GLY A 78 5.74 -15.93 -2.27
CA GLY A 78 5.96 -15.66 -0.85
C GLY A 78 7.35 -15.11 -0.51
N ASP A 79 8.16 -14.76 -1.51
CA ASP A 79 9.46 -14.11 -1.30
C ASP A 79 9.26 -12.58 -1.23
N TYR A 80 9.29 -12.05 0.00
CA TYR A 80 9.11 -10.62 0.30
C TYR A 80 10.41 -9.88 0.58
N THR A 81 11.57 -10.46 0.22
CA THR A 81 12.88 -9.85 0.47
C THR A 81 13.02 -8.45 -0.12
N ASN A 82 12.38 -8.21 -1.27
CA ASN A 82 12.37 -6.94 -2.00
C ASN A 82 11.14 -6.06 -1.72
N GLN A 83 10.52 -6.22 -0.55
CA GLN A 83 9.38 -5.38 -0.16
C GLN A 83 9.75 -3.89 -0.05
N TYR A 84 8.79 -3.04 -0.37
CA TYR A 84 8.92 -1.60 -0.20
C TYR A 84 8.99 -1.26 1.30
N LYS A 85 10.02 -0.50 1.68
CA LYS A 85 10.21 -0.02 3.05
C LYS A 85 9.82 1.45 3.13
N ILE A 86 8.89 1.76 4.04
CA ILE A 86 8.51 3.14 4.33
C ILE A 86 9.54 3.70 5.31
N ASN A 87 10.31 4.68 4.87
CA ASN A 87 11.27 5.36 5.71
C ASN A 87 10.56 6.32 6.67
N ASN A 88 10.99 6.32 7.93
CA ASN A 88 10.54 7.24 8.97
C ASN A 88 9.00 7.29 9.11
N VAL A 89 8.33 6.14 9.09
CA VAL A 89 6.86 6.08 9.19
C VAL A 89 6.33 6.62 10.52
N ASP A 90 7.15 6.53 11.58
CA ASP A 90 6.79 7.03 12.91
C ASP A 90 6.52 8.53 12.92
N GLN A 91 7.11 9.31 12.00
CA GLN A 91 6.84 10.75 11.91
C GLN A 91 5.35 11.06 11.68
N TYR A 92 4.59 10.12 11.13
CA TYR A 92 3.17 10.28 10.85
C TYR A 92 2.26 9.82 11.98
N ARG A 93 2.82 9.31 13.08
CA ARG A 93 2.05 9.05 14.28
C ARG A 93 1.46 10.36 14.79
N ILE A 94 0.19 10.33 15.19
CA ILE A 94 -0.54 11.53 15.59
C ILE A 94 0.18 12.28 16.72
N GLU A 95 0.81 11.55 17.65
CA GLU A 95 1.55 12.16 18.76
C GLU A 95 2.76 12.96 18.26
N ASN A 96 3.48 12.42 17.28
CA ASN A 96 4.66 13.06 16.69
C ASN A 96 4.26 14.26 15.83
N VAL A 97 3.19 14.13 15.04
CA VAL A 97 2.63 15.23 14.25
C VAL A 97 2.20 16.39 15.16
N CYS A 98 1.42 16.10 16.21
CA CYS A 98 1.01 17.12 17.18
C CYS A 98 2.21 17.78 17.87
N SER A 99 3.22 17.00 18.25
CA SER A 99 4.45 17.52 18.85
C SER A 99 5.20 18.45 17.89
N SER A 100 5.30 18.10 16.60
CA SER A 100 5.92 18.96 15.59
C SER A 100 5.22 20.31 15.44
N PHE A 101 3.89 20.36 15.56
CA PHE A 101 3.16 21.64 15.55
C PHE A 101 3.43 22.48 16.80
N LEU A 102 3.49 21.86 17.99
CA LEU A 102 3.77 22.55 19.24
C LEU A 102 5.18 23.16 19.26
N ASN A 103 6.17 22.41 18.75
CA ASN A 103 7.56 22.87 18.67
C ASN A 103 7.78 24.09 17.75
N LEU A 104 6.78 24.50 16.95
CA LEU A 104 6.86 25.73 16.14
C LEU A 104 6.56 27.00 16.96
N LEU A 105 6.04 26.84 18.18
CA LEU A 105 5.71 27.95 19.08
C LEU A 105 6.86 28.32 20.03
N ASP A 106 7.87 27.45 20.14
CA ASP A 106 9.11 27.65 20.91
C ASP A 106 10.19 28.32 20.04
#